data_AF-A0A4S3KRA7-F1
#
_entry.id   AF-A0A4S3KRA7-F1
#
_cell.length_a   1.000
_cell.length_b   1.000
_cell.length_c   1.000
_cell.angle_alpha   90.00
_cell.angle_beta   90.00
_cell.angle_gamma   90.00
#
_symmetry.space_group_name_H-M   'P 1'
#
loop_
_entity.id
_entity.type
_entity.pdbx_description
1 polymer ?
#
loop_
_entity_poly.entity_id
_entity_poly.type
_entity_poly.pdbx_seq_one_letter_code
_entity_poly.pdbx_strand_id
1 'polypeptide(L)'
;MERALDAILRRVKKLDRSHDIPYLAGYSLDGKTIYIDRHLPKSFRYRGRDIEVDRYLILHEEVEKTLIDQLDLHYLHAHQIATRAEEAAVHADRVAWRAYDRFMQKYVKSIGDERLKKIPDDLDLKPYRDYHDYDLLQRMDRALTRSSTPRSMASKAFRQELADYMTAFHDQHRLDLRHGKSAARARAANQPAPRATATRKPAAGSMTTSGKPVTRASTAPAPRARGGKTTA
;
A
#
# COMPACT_ATOMS: atom_id res chain seq x y z
N MET A 1 -18.03 -18.59 -14.93
CA MET A 1 -16.82 -17.89 -14.47
C MET A 1 -15.67 -18.87 -14.24
N GLU A 2 -15.90 -20.03 -13.61
CA GLU A 2 -14.88 -21.10 -13.43
C GLU A 2 -14.06 -21.41 -14.70
N ARG A 3 -14.70 -21.65 -15.85
CA ARG A 3 -14.00 -21.92 -17.12
C ARG A 3 -13.03 -20.80 -17.56
N ALA A 4 -13.34 -19.54 -17.25
CA ALA A 4 -12.48 -18.41 -17.63
C ALA A 4 -11.29 -18.28 -16.67
N LEU A 5 -11.53 -18.49 -15.37
CA LEU A 5 -10.47 -18.55 -14.38
C LEU A 5 -9.51 -19.71 -14.65
N ASP A 6 -10.04 -20.88 -14.98
CA ASP A 6 -9.24 -22.05 -15.36
C ASP A 6 -8.39 -21.80 -16.61
N ALA A 7 -8.91 -21.05 -17.58
CA ALA A 7 -8.16 -20.69 -18.78
C ALA A 7 -6.99 -19.74 -18.46
N ILE A 8 -7.20 -18.80 -17.54
CA ILE A 8 -6.16 -17.87 -17.05
C ILE A 8 -5.10 -18.64 -16.26
N LEU A 9 -5.51 -19.53 -15.35
CA LEU A 9 -4.61 -20.40 -14.58
C LEU A 9 -3.73 -21.28 -15.49
N ARG A 10 -4.22 -21.66 -16.68
CA ARG A 10 -3.43 -22.43 -17.67
C ARG A 10 -2.41 -21.59 -18.43
N ARG A 11 -2.60 -20.27 -18.52
CA ARG A 11 -1.66 -19.35 -19.17
C ARG A 11 -0.47 -19.03 -18.27
N VAL A 12 -0.73 -18.97 -16.96
CA VAL A 12 0.29 -18.80 -15.93
C VAL A 12 1.23 -20.01 -15.99
N LYS A 13 2.46 -19.78 -16.44
CA LYS A 13 3.42 -20.88 -16.61
C LYS A 13 4.00 -21.34 -15.29
N LYS A 14 4.14 -20.40 -14.34
CA LYS A 14 4.75 -20.66 -13.04
C LYS A 14 4.06 -19.83 -11.95
N LEU A 15 3.76 -20.49 -10.84
CA LEU A 15 3.35 -19.85 -9.59
C LEU A 15 4.45 -20.03 -8.55
N ASP A 16 4.90 -18.94 -7.94
CA ASP A 16 5.96 -18.95 -6.92
C ASP A 16 5.47 -18.31 -5.62
N ARG A 17 5.47 -19.11 -4.54
CA ARG A 17 5.11 -18.69 -3.17
C ARG A 17 6.28 -18.69 -2.21
N SER A 18 7.50 -18.61 -2.72
CA SER A 18 8.72 -18.78 -1.92
C SER A 18 9.43 -17.46 -1.64
N HIS A 19 8.90 -16.34 -2.14
CA HIS A 19 9.49 -15.01 -2.07
C HIS A 19 8.64 -14.05 -1.22
N ASP A 20 9.30 -13.01 -0.73
CA ASP A 20 8.67 -11.85 -0.08
C ASP A 20 8.21 -10.89 -1.18
N ILE A 21 6.91 -10.66 -1.26
CA ILE A 21 6.28 -9.85 -2.30
C ILE A 21 5.53 -8.70 -1.63
N PRO A 22 6.02 -7.47 -1.77
CA PRO A 22 5.28 -6.31 -1.29
C PRO A 22 3.86 -6.30 -1.89
N TYR A 23 2.88 -5.83 -1.12
CA TYR A 23 1.47 -5.81 -1.54
C TYR A 23 0.85 -7.18 -1.89
N LEU A 24 1.40 -8.28 -1.34
CA LEU A 24 0.91 -9.66 -1.42
C LEU A 24 1.19 -10.41 -2.71
N ALA A 25 1.18 -9.75 -3.86
CA ALA A 25 1.35 -10.42 -5.15
C ALA A 25 1.96 -9.48 -6.20
N GLY A 26 2.44 -10.09 -7.28
CA GLY A 26 3.00 -9.41 -8.44
C GLY A 26 3.38 -10.42 -9.53
N TYR A 27 3.93 -9.93 -10.63
CA TYR A 27 4.34 -10.75 -11.76
C TYR A 27 5.79 -10.48 -12.19
N SER A 28 6.41 -11.44 -12.87
CA SER A 28 7.70 -11.24 -13.52
C SER A 28 7.61 -10.22 -14.66
N LEU A 29 8.73 -9.60 -15.04
CA LEU A 29 8.81 -8.64 -16.15
C LEU A 29 8.17 -9.17 -17.46
N ASP A 30 8.33 -10.47 -17.74
CA ASP A 30 7.77 -11.14 -18.91
C ASP A 30 6.34 -11.68 -18.73
N GLY A 31 5.75 -11.48 -17.55
CA GLY A 31 4.40 -11.93 -17.19
C GLY A 31 4.22 -13.45 -17.09
N LYS A 32 5.29 -14.26 -17.13
CA LYS A 32 5.17 -15.74 -17.14
C LYS A 32 5.17 -16.36 -15.75
N THR A 33 5.65 -15.64 -14.75
CA THR A 33 5.65 -16.07 -13.35
C THR A 33 4.76 -15.14 -12.54
N ILE A 34 3.77 -15.71 -11.86
CA ILE A 34 3.03 -15.01 -10.82
C ILE A 34 3.68 -15.31 -9.47
N TYR A 35 3.94 -14.26 -8.72
CA TYR A 35 4.49 -14.31 -7.37
C TYR A 35 3.38 -14.01 -6.36
N ILE A 36 3.27 -14.83 -5.32
CA ILE A 36 2.44 -14.55 -4.15
C ILE A 36 3.33 -14.61 -2.92
N ASP A 37 3.17 -13.66 -2.00
CA ASP A 37 3.99 -13.58 -0.80
C ASP A 37 3.94 -14.89 0.01
N ARG A 38 5.11 -15.37 0.40
CA ARG A 38 5.27 -16.65 1.10
C ARG A 38 4.60 -16.71 2.48
N HIS A 39 4.33 -15.56 3.10
CA HIS A 39 3.70 -15.47 4.41
C HIS A 39 2.19 -15.34 4.33
N LEU A 40 1.63 -15.07 3.14
CA LEU A 40 0.19 -15.10 2.94
C LEU A 40 -0.31 -16.55 3.08
N PRO A 41 -1.35 -16.82 3.87
CA PRO A 41 -1.98 -18.14 3.88
C PRO A 41 -2.66 -18.44 2.54
N LYS A 42 -2.63 -19.70 2.11
CA LYS A 42 -3.26 -20.14 0.85
C LYS A 42 -4.79 -20.05 0.88
N SER A 43 -5.38 -20.10 2.06
CA SER A 43 -6.83 -20.03 2.22
C SER A 43 -7.25 -19.41 3.53
N PHE A 44 -8.52 -19.06 3.60
CA PHE A 44 -9.19 -18.61 4.81
C PHE A 44 -10.55 -19.28 4.98
N ARG A 45 -10.98 -19.41 6.24
CA ARG A 45 -12.27 -20.01 6.58
C ARG A 45 -13.39 -18.98 6.41
N TYR A 46 -14.39 -19.30 5.58
CA TYR A 46 -15.59 -18.47 5.40
C TYR A 46 -16.85 -19.34 5.34
N ARG A 47 -17.78 -19.11 6.27
CA ARG A 47 -19.06 -19.84 6.36
C ARG A 47 -18.90 -21.36 6.29
N GLY A 48 -17.93 -21.91 7.03
CA GLY A 48 -17.69 -23.35 7.07
C GLY A 48 -17.06 -23.92 5.79
N ARG A 49 -16.47 -23.09 4.93
CA ARG A 49 -15.69 -23.49 3.75
C ARG A 49 -14.28 -22.90 3.81
N ASP A 50 -13.31 -23.61 3.26
CA ASP A 50 -11.97 -23.08 3.04
C ASP A 50 -11.92 -22.47 1.64
N ILE A 51 -11.60 -21.18 1.58
CA ILE A 51 -11.57 -20.42 0.34
C ILE A 51 -10.11 -20.17 -0.02
N GLU A 52 -9.65 -20.81 -1.09
CA GLU A 52 -8.32 -20.58 -1.66
C GLU A 52 -8.24 -19.16 -2.24
N VAL A 53 -7.19 -18.42 -1.87
CA VAL A 53 -7.00 -17.01 -2.28
C VAL A 53 -6.15 -16.86 -3.53
N ASP A 54 -5.26 -17.82 -3.79
CA ASP A 54 -4.30 -17.78 -4.89
C ASP A 54 -4.96 -17.53 -6.24
N ARG A 55 -6.11 -18.18 -6.46
CA ARG A 55 -6.84 -18.05 -7.72
C ARG A 55 -7.31 -16.61 -8.00
N TYR A 56 -7.65 -15.84 -6.97
CA TYR A 56 -8.10 -14.46 -7.15
C TYR A 56 -6.93 -13.52 -7.42
N LEU A 57 -5.82 -13.72 -6.70
CA LEU A 57 -4.58 -12.97 -6.95
C LEU A 57 -4.05 -13.26 -8.35
N ILE A 58 -4.02 -14.52 -8.77
CA ILE A 58 -3.59 -14.89 -10.12
C ILE A 58 -4.47 -14.22 -11.19
N LEU A 59 -5.79 -14.17 -10.97
CA LEU A 59 -6.69 -13.44 -11.86
C LEU A 59 -6.34 -11.95 -11.91
N HIS A 60 -6.12 -11.32 -10.75
CA HIS A 60 -5.74 -9.91 -10.65
C HIS A 60 -4.48 -9.63 -11.46
N GLU A 61 -3.39 -10.36 -11.18
CA GLU A 61 -2.10 -10.15 -11.84
C GLU A 61 -2.17 -10.37 -13.36
N GLU A 62 -2.85 -11.43 -13.81
CA GLU A 62 -2.95 -11.73 -15.24
C GLU A 62 -3.79 -10.71 -16.02
N VAL A 63 -4.89 -10.22 -15.42
CA VAL A 63 -5.71 -9.17 -16.03
C VAL A 63 -4.90 -7.88 -16.11
N GLU A 64 -4.25 -7.49 -15.02
CA GLU A 64 -3.43 -6.28 -14.95
C GLU A 64 -2.32 -6.31 -16.01
N LYS A 65 -1.51 -7.37 -16.02
CA LYS A 65 -0.40 -7.54 -16.96
C LYS A 65 -0.87 -7.60 -18.42
N THR A 66 -1.99 -8.26 -18.69
CA THR A 66 -2.53 -8.34 -20.07
C THR A 66 -3.00 -6.99 -20.57
N LEU A 67 -3.67 -6.19 -19.73
CA LEU A 67 -4.12 -4.85 -20.11
C LEU A 67 -2.93 -3.93 -20.39
N ILE A 68 -1.86 -4.03 -19.60
CA ILE A 68 -0.64 -3.27 -19.83
C ILE A 68 0.05 -3.73 -21.12
N ASP A 69 0.31 -5.03 -21.27
CA ASP A 69 1.14 -5.53 -22.38
C ASP A 69 0.43 -5.50 -23.73
N GLN A 70 -0.89 -5.72 -23.78
CA GLN A 70 -1.63 -5.85 -25.04
C GLN A 70 -2.33 -4.57 -25.46
N LEU A 71 -2.68 -3.72 -24.51
CA LEU A 71 -3.46 -2.50 -24.77
C LEU A 71 -2.71 -1.22 -24.36
N ASP A 72 -1.48 -1.35 -23.85
CA ASP A 72 -0.66 -0.24 -23.36
C ASP A 72 -1.40 0.65 -22.34
N LEU A 73 -2.26 0.02 -21.52
CA LEU A 73 -3.00 0.74 -20.50
C LEU A 73 -2.04 1.24 -19.42
N HIS A 74 -2.28 2.48 -18.96
CA HIS A 74 -1.61 2.99 -17.78
C HIS A 74 -1.89 2.07 -16.57
N TYR A 75 -0.84 1.74 -15.82
CA TYR A 75 -0.89 0.80 -14.70
C TYR A 75 -2.07 1.06 -13.76
N LEU A 76 -2.26 2.31 -13.31
CA LEU A 76 -3.35 2.67 -12.40
C LEU A 76 -4.75 2.27 -12.92
N HIS A 77 -4.98 2.35 -14.24
CA HIS A 77 -6.25 1.95 -14.85
C HIS A 77 -6.34 0.43 -14.98
N ALA A 78 -5.25 -0.22 -15.40
CA ALA A 78 -5.18 -1.69 -15.45
C ALA A 78 -5.46 -2.30 -14.06
N HIS A 79 -4.85 -1.73 -13.01
CA HIS A 79 -5.04 -2.13 -11.61
C HIS A 79 -6.50 -2.02 -11.17
N GLN A 80 -7.16 -0.91 -11.48
CA GLN A 80 -8.58 -0.72 -11.15
C GLN A 80 -9.47 -1.79 -11.81
N ILE A 81 -9.19 -2.12 -13.08
CA ILE A 81 -9.95 -3.16 -13.80
C ILE A 81 -9.67 -4.54 -13.20
N ALA A 82 -8.41 -4.85 -12.90
CA ALA A 82 -8.00 -6.09 -12.26
C ALA A 82 -8.68 -6.30 -10.89
N THR A 83 -8.71 -5.28 -10.03
CA THR A 83 -9.41 -5.33 -8.73
C THR A 83 -10.91 -5.59 -8.90
N ARG A 84 -11.53 -5.05 -9.96
CA ARG A 84 -12.96 -5.33 -10.24
C ARG A 84 -13.18 -6.76 -10.77
N ALA A 85 -12.27 -7.28 -11.57
CA ALA A 85 -12.30 -8.67 -12.01
C ALA A 85 -12.13 -9.63 -10.82
N GLU A 86 -11.21 -9.31 -9.90
CA GLU A 86 -11.01 -10.03 -8.66
C GLU A 86 -12.27 -10.01 -7.77
N GLU A 87 -12.84 -8.83 -7.53
CA GLU A 87 -14.08 -8.68 -6.77
C GLU A 87 -15.21 -9.53 -7.37
N ALA A 88 -15.37 -9.50 -8.71
CA ALA A 88 -16.37 -10.30 -9.40
C ALA A 88 -16.16 -11.81 -9.19
N ALA A 89 -14.91 -12.28 -9.22
CA ALA A 89 -14.57 -13.68 -8.96
C ALA A 89 -14.88 -14.10 -7.52
N VAL A 90 -14.51 -13.27 -6.54
CA VAL A 90 -14.81 -13.52 -5.13
C VAL A 90 -16.34 -13.62 -4.91
N HIS A 91 -17.11 -12.72 -5.52
CA HIS A 91 -18.58 -12.76 -5.44
C HIS A 91 -19.16 -14.02 -6.11
N ALA A 92 -18.59 -14.47 -7.23
CA ALA A 92 -19.04 -15.67 -7.92
C ALA A 92 -18.90 -16.94 -7.06
N ASP A 93 -17.90 -16.97 -6.18
CA ASP A 93 -17.70 -18.02 -5.17
C ASP A 93 -18.58 -17.87 -3.92
N ARG A 94 -19.53 -16.92 -3.96
CA ARG A 94 -20.45 -16.57 -2.88
C ARG A 94 -19.73 -16.11 -1.61
N VAL A 95 -18.58 -15.47 -1.78
CA VAL A 95 -17.81 -14.85 -0.71
C VAL A 95 -18.09 -13.35 -0.75
N ALA A 96 -18.33 -12.74 0.42
CA ALA A 96 -18.53 -11.30 0.49
C ALA A 96 -17.18 -10.60 0.32
N TRP A 97 -17.09 -9.64 -0.61
CA TRP A 97 -15.87 -8.84 -0.85
C TRP A 97 -15.26 -8.30 0.45
N ARG A 98 -16.08 -7.71 1.33
CA ARG A 98 -15.63 -7.18 2.64
C ARG A 98 -14.95 -8.20 3.55
N ALA A 99 -15.31 -9.48 3.45
CA ALA A 99 -14.69 -10.53 4.25
C ALA A 99 -13.33 -10.92 3.68
N TYR A 100 -13.25 -11.01 2.35
CA TYR A 100 -12.03 -11.27 1.61
C TYR A 100 -11.02 -10.12 1.76
N ASP A 101 -11.43 -8.88 1.48
CA ASP A 101 -10.57 -7.69 1.60
C ASP A 101 -10.02 -7.54 3.04
N ARG A 102 -10.86 -7.73 4.06
CA ARG A 102 -10.40 -7.72 5.46
C ARG A 102 -9.34 -8.79 5.74
N PHE A 103 -9.48 -9.97 5.16
CA PHE A 103 -8.47 -11.02 5.28
C PHE A 103 -7.16 -10.59 4.62
N MET A 104 -7.22 -10.07 3.39
CA MET A 104 -6.05 -9.61 2.66
C MET A 104 -5.34 -8.44 3.35
N GLN A 105 -6.07 -7.41 3.80
CA GLN A 105 -5.52 -6.23 4.47
C GLN A 105 -4.73 -6.56 5.75
N LYS A 106 -5.07 -7.66 6.43
CA LYS A 106 -4.29 -8.14 7.58
C LYS A 106 -2.84 -8.43 7.19
N TYR A 107 -2.63 -8.98 6.00
CA TYR A 107 -1.33 -9.38 5.48
C TYR A 107 -0.64 -8.25 4.72
N VAL A 108 -1.39 -7.40 4.01
CA VAL A 108 -0.82 -6.21 3.33
C VAL A 108 0.01 -5.40 4.31
N LYS A 109 -0.56 -5.13 5.49
CA LYS A 109 0.12 -4.38 6.54
C LYS A 109 1.31 -5.14 7.13
N SER A 110 1.12 -6.41 7.54
CA SER A 110 2.20 -7.15 8.19
C SER A 110 3.40 -7.41 7.27
N ILE A 111 3.15 -7.71 6.00
CA ILE A 111 4.19 -7.92 4.97
C ILE A 111 4.83 -6.58 4.60
N GLY A 112 4.02 -5.52 4.48
CA GLY A 112 4.51 -4.17 4.26
C GLY A 112 5.41 -3.64 5.38
N ASP A 113 5.18 -4.07 6.63
CA ASP A 113 5.99 -3.75 7.81
C ASP A 113 7.20 -4.70 7.99
N GLU A 114 7.15 -5.91 7.43
CA GLU A 114 8.19 -6.93 7.57
C GLU A 114 9.49 -6.60 6.81
N ARG A 115 10.60 -7.11 7.32
CA ARG A 115 11.91 -6.96 6.66
C ARG A 115 11.95 -7.89 5.44
N LEU A 116 11.73 -7.34 4.26
CA LEU A 116 11.99 -7.99 2.97
C LEU A 116 13.37 -8.67 3.01
N LYS A 117 13.42 -9.98 2.77
CA LYS A 117 14.65 -10.79 2.80
C LYS A 117 14.91 -11.48 1.48
N LYS A 118 13.85 -11.94 0.80
CA LYS A 118 13.93 -12.78 -0.39
C LYS A 118 12.99 -12.28 -1.48
N ILE A 119 13.42 -11.30 -2.26
CA ILE A 119 12.66 -10.73 -3.38
C ILE A 119 13.10 -11.42 -4.68
N PRO A 120 12.18 -11.73 -5.62
CA PRO A 120 12.56 -12.24 -6.93
C PRO A 120 13.42 -11.22 -7.69
N ASP A 121 14.36 -11.70 -8.51
CA ASP A 121 15.27 -10.83 -9.27
C ASP A 121 14.66 -10.28 -10.57
N ASP A 122 13.48 -10.77 -10.95
CA ASP A 122 12.74 -10.40 -12.17
C ASP A 122 11.33 -9.85 -11.89
N LEU A 123 11.01 -9.48 -10.64
CA LEU A 123 9.72 -8.89 -10.26
C LEU A 123 9.50 -7.57 -11.03
N ASP A 124 8.34 -7.34 -11.63
CA ASP A 124 8.05 -6.05 -12.28
C ASP A 124 7.90 -4.94 -11.23
N LEU A 125 8.66 -3.86 -11.37
CA LEU A 125 8.66 -2.74 -10.42
C LEU A 125 7.70 -1.61 -10.79
N LYS A 126 7.09 -1.65 -11.98
CA LYS A 126 6.15 -0.63 -12.45
C LYS A 126 5.07 -0.29 -11.41
N PRO A 127 4.45 -1.26 -10.69
CA PRO A 127 3.49 -0.95 -9.63
C PRO A 127 4.03 0.03 -8.57
N TYR A 128 5.23 -0.22 -8.06
CA TYR A 128 5.82 0.55 -6.96
C TYR A 128 6.27 1.94 -7.41
N ARG A 129 6.63 2.07 -8.69
CA ARG A 129 7.03 3.36 -9.28
C ARG A 129 5.85 4.30 -9.43
N ASP A 130 4.72 3.77 -9.88
CA ASP A 130 3.53 4.57 -10.18
C ASP A 130 2.77 4.94 -8.88
N TYR A 131 2.93 4.15 -7.82
CA TYR A 131 2.49 4.52 -6.47
C TYR A 131 3.48 5.43 -5.71
N HIS A 132 4.63 5.77 -6.30
CA HIS A 132 5.64 6.63 -5.68
C HIS A 132 6.10 6.12 -4.29
N ASP A 133 6.22 4.80 -4.11
CA ASP A 133 6.59 4.18 -2.82
C ASP A 133 8.11 4.00 -2.72
N TYR A 134 8.80 5.11 -2.53
CA TYR A 134 10.27 5.18 -2.51
C TYR A 134 10.90 4.46 -1.33
N ASP A 135 10.28 4.52 -0.15
CA ASP A 135 10.77 3.86 1.04
C ASP A 135 10.73 2.34 0.86
N LEU A 136 9.68 1.82 0.19
CA LEU A 136 9.61 0.41 -0.17
C LEU A 136 10.71 0.04 -1.17
N LEU A 137 10.88 0.79 -2.26
CA LEU A 137 11.92 0.52 -3.26
C LEU A 137 13.33 0.51 -2.65
N GLN A 138 13.63 1.42 -1.72
CA GLN A 138 14.90 1.43 -1.01
C GLN A 138 15.08 0.20 -0.10
N ARG A 139 14.00 -0.27 0.53
CA ARG A 139 14.03 -1.52 1.32
C ARG A 139 14.27 -2.73 0.41
N MET A 140 13.69 -2.74 -0.79
CA MET A 140 13.90 -3.79 -1.78
C MET A 140 15.38 -3.87 -2.22
N ASP A 141 16.00 -2.74 -2.56
CA ASP A 141 17.42 -2.68 -2.93
C ASP A 141 18.35 -3.22 -1.84
N ARG A 142 18.10 -2.83 -0.59
CA ARG A 142 18.85 -3.34 0.57
C ARG A 142 18.67 -4.84 0.77
N ALA A 143 17.48 -5.37 0.54
CA ALA A 143 17.20 -6.80 0.65
C ALA A 143 17.98 -7.58 -0.41
N LEU A 144 17.95 -7.11 -1.67
CA LEU A 144 18.66 -7.72 -2.79
C LEU A 144 20.18 -7.68 -2.62
N THR A 145 20.71 -6.61 -2.03
CA THR A 145 22.15 -6.48 -1.75
C THR A 145 22.61 -7.44 -0.65
N ARG A 146 21.73 -7.77 0.31
CA ARG A 146 22.00 -8.72 1.40
C ARG A 146 21.80 -10.18 1.00
N SER A 147 20.87 -10.46 0.09
CA SER A 147 20.68 -11.81 -0.45
C SER A 147 21.83 -12.13 -1.40
N SER A 148 22.75 -12.99 -0.97
CA SER A 148 23.87 -13.54 -1.76
C SER A 148 23.41 -14.50 -2.86
N THR A 149 22.33 -14.20 -3.58
CA THR A 149 21.84 -15.01 -4.69
C THR A 149 22.82 -14.91 -5.88
N PRO A 150 23.04 -15.99 -6.65
CA PRO A 150 23.97 -15.97 -7.78
C PRO A 150 23.58 -14.86 -8.76
N ARG A 151 24.55 -14.02 -9.12
CA ARG A 151 24.40 -12.84 -9.99
C ARG A 151 23.85 -13.24 -11.36
N SER A 152 22.53 -13.22 -11.53
CA SER A 152 21.91 -13.31 -12.85
C SER A 152 22.03 -11.94 -13.55
N MET A 153 22.08 -11.91 -14.88
CA MET A 153 22.01 -10.65 -15.63
C MET A 153 20.70 -9.89 -15.36
N ALA A 154 19.61 -10.62 -15.07
CA ALA A 154 18.33 -10.05 -14.64
C ALA A 154 18.49 -9.24 -13.34
N SER A 155 19.21 -9.76 -12.35
CA SER A 155 19.49 -9.04 -11.10
C SER A 155 20.30 -7.74 -11.30
N LYS A 156 21.16 -7.68 -12.33
CA LYS A 156 21.90 -6.44 -12.67
C LYS A 156 21.01 -5.43 -13.38
N ALA A 157 20.22 -5.87 -14.36
CA ALA A 157 19.28 -5.01 -15.07
C ALA A 157 18.22 -4.44 -14.11
N PHE A 158 17.65 -5.29 -13.26
CA PHE A 158 16.70 -4.92 -12.21
C PHE A 158 17.27 -3.91 -11.22
N ARG A 159 18.51 -4.10 -10.75
CA ARG A 159 19.20 -3.12 -9.89
C ARG A 159 19.49 -1.81 -10.61
N GLN A 160 19.88 -1.86 -11.88
CA GLN A 160 20.11 -0.65 -12.68
C GLN A 160 18.79 0.12 -12.84
N GLU A 161 17.70 -0.57 -13.16
CA GLU A 161 16.37 0.02 -13.28
C GLU A 161 15.90 0.68 -11.97
N LEU A 162 16.17 0.02 -10.84
CA LEU A 162 15.87 0.56 -9.52
C LEU A 162 16.75 1.79 -9.21
N ALA A 163 18.03 1.74 -9.54
CA ALA A 163 18.96 2.87 -9.37
C ALA A 163 18.62 4.08 -10.27
N ASP A 164 18.28 3.85 -11.53
CA ASP A 164 17.88 4.88 -12.50
C ASP A 164 16.61 5.59 -12.02
N TYR A 165 15.64 4.82 -11.53
CA TYR A 165 14.42 5.37 -10.95
C TYR A 165 14.67 6.18 -9.67
N MET A 166 15.47 5.67 -8.74
CA MET A 166 15.84 6.40 -7.52
C MET A 166 16.56 7.72 -7.85
N THR A 167 17.38 7.73 -8.90
CA THR A 167 18.07 8.93 -9.39
C THR A 167 17.09 9.95 -9.97
N ALA A 168 16.22 9.51 -10.89
CA ALA A 168 15.19 10.36 -11.49
C ALA A 168 14.27 10.98 -10.43
N PHE A 169 13.92 10.23 -9.39
CA PHE A 169 13.14 10.74 -8.27
C PHE A 169 13.89 11.78 -7.45
N HIS A 170 15.16 11.53 -7.08
CA HIS A 170 15.96 12.51 -6.35
C HIS A 170 16.06 13.83 -7.12
N ASP A 171 16.18 13.77 -8.44
CA ASP A 171 16.17 14.95 -9.29
C ASP A 171 14.82 15.67 -9.29
N GLN A 172 13.71 14.95 -9.42
CA GLN A 172 12.37 15.53 -9.39
C GLN A 172 12.06 16.17 -8.03
N HIS A 173 12.32 15.49 -6.92
CA HIS A 173 12.13 16.02 -5.57
C HIS A 173 13.04 17.25 -5.31
N ARG A 174 14.28 17.24 -5.84
CA ARG A 174 15.17 18.40 -5.77
C ARG A 174 14.63 19.60 -6.56
N LEU A 175 14.03 19.35 -7.73
CA LEU A 175 13.37 20.39 -8.53
C LEU A 175 12.13 20.94 -7.80
N ASP A 176 11.29 20.08 -7.23
CA ASP A 176 10.10 20.49 -6.49
C ASP A 176 10.45 21.32 -5.25
N LEU A 177 11.49 20.92 -4.50
CA LEU A 177 12.00 21.72 -3.38
C LEU A 177 12.55 23.08 -3.83
N ARG A 178 13.20 23.14 -5.00
CA ARG A 178 13.68 24.40 -5.59
C ARG A 178 12.51 25.28 -6.02
N HIS A 179 11.49 24.71 -6.65
CA HIS A 179 10.30 25.43 -7.10
C HIS A 179 9.47 25.91 -5.91
N GLY A 180 9.31 25.09 -4.87
CA GLY A 180 8.64 25.46 -3.62
C GLY A 180 9.38 26.57 -2.85
N LYS A 181 10.72 26.52 -2.78
CA LYS A 181 11.53 27.60 -2.20
C LYS A 181 11.44 28.89 -3.01
N SER A 182 11.45 28.81 -4.34
CA SER A 182 11.27 29.97 -5.22
C SER A 182 9.88 30.58 -5.09
N ALA A 183 8.83 29.76 -5.00
CA ALA A 183 7.46 30.21 -4.77
C ALA A 183 7.27 30.84 -3.38
N ALA A 184 7.88 30.26 -2.34
CA ALA A 184 7.88 30.84 -0.99
C ALA A 184 8.63 32.18 -0.94
N ARG A 185 9.77 32.29 -1.65
CA ARG A 185 10.56 33.52 -1.74
C ARG A 185 9.83 34.61 -2.53
N ALA A 186 9.14 34.25 -3.61
CA ALA A 186 8.29 35.18 -4.37
C ALA A 186 7.09 35.66 -3.54
N ARG A 187 6.45 34.78 -2.75
CA ARG A 187 5.37 35.15 -1.82
C ARG A 187 5.88 36.07 -0.70
N ALA A 188 7.06 35.82 -0.16
CA ALA A 188 7.66 36.68 0.86
C ALA A 188 8.04 38.07 0.31
N ALA A 189 8.49 38.15 -0.94
CA ALA A 189 8.81 39.41 -1.61
C ALA A 189 7.57 40.25 -1.96
N ASN A 190 6.39 39.64 -2.02
CA ASN A 190 5.12 40.29 -2.38
C ASN A 190 4.19 40.55 -1.17
N GLN A 191 4.68 40.34 0.07
CA GLN A 191 3.96 40.75 1.27
C GLN A 191 4.23 42.23 1.56
N PRO A 192 3.20 43.07 1.73
CA PRO A 192 3.39 44.46 2.13
C PRO A 192 3.97 44.51 3.54
N ALA A 193 4.98 45.37 3.72
CA ALA A 193 5.71 45.52 4.98
C ALA A 193 4.75 45.73 6.17
N PRO A 194 5.01 45.11 7.34
CA PRO A 194 4.18 45.30 8.51
C PRO A 194 4.20 46.78 8.90
N ARG A 195 3.02 47.41 8.91
CA ARG A 195 2.82 48.78 9.41
C ARG A 195 3.29 48.83 10.86
N ALA A 196 4.31 49.64 11.12
CA ALA A 196 4.83 49.87 12.47
C ALA A 196 3.70 50.37 13.39
N THR A 197 3.30 49.55 14.36
CA THR A 197 2.40 49.97 15.43
C THR A 197 3.20 50.79 16.43
N ALA A 198 2.82 52.05 16.57
CA ALA A 198 3.38 52.98 17.54
C ALA A 198 3.23 52.44 18.96
N THR A 199 4.35 52.35 19.67
CA THR A 199 4.47 52.01 21.09
C THR A 199 3.77 53.07 21.95
N ARG A 200 2.65 52.70 22.58
CA ARG A 200 2.12 53.41 23.75
C ARG A 200 2.56 52.68 25.04
N LYS A 201 3.31 53.40 25.86
CA LYS A 201 3.84 53.04 27.19
C LYS A 201 2.69 52.87 28.22
N PRO A 202 2.82 52.02 29.26
CA PRO A 202 1.70 51.63 30.12
C PRO A 202 1.47 52.63 31.26
N ALA A 203 0.21 52.80 31.64
CA ALA A 203 -0.18 53.47 32.89
C ALA A 203 -0.79 52.44 33.85
N ALA A 204 -0.26 52.42 35.07
CA ALA A 204 -0.68 51.57 36.18
C ALA A 204 -2.03 52.02 36.76
N GLY A 205 -2.81 51.06 37.27
CA GLY A 205 -4.03 51.37 38.03
C GLY A 205 -4.85 50.15 38.45
N SER A 206 -4.52 49.63 39.64
CA SER A 206 -5.46 49.27 40.72
C SER A 206 -6.54 48.16 40.57
N MET A 207 -6.41 47.17 41.46
CA MET A 207 -7.45 46.55 42.31
C MET A 207 -8.32 45.37 41.81
N THR A 208 -8.12 44.21 42.48
CA THR A 208 -9.11 43.30 43.15
C THR A 208 -10.34 42.80 42.35
N THR A 209 -10.85 41.56 42.42
CA THR A 209 -10.86 40.47 43.43
C THR A 209 -11.25 39.14 42.74
N SER A 210 -10.93 38.02 43.42
CA SER A 210 -11.77 36.82 43.63
C SER A 210 -12.27 35.96 42.45
N GLY A 211 -11.93 34.67 42.48
CA GLY A 211 -12.72 33.62 41.80
C GLY A 211 -11.93 32.37 41.41
N LYS A 212 -11.55 31.55 42.41
CA LYS A 212 -11.06 30.18 42.20
C LYS A 212 -12.26 29.19 42.34
N PRO A 213 -12.10 27.89 42.09
CA PRO A 213 -12.37 27.19 40.83
C PRO A 213 -13.51 26.15 40.97
N VAL A 214 -14.04 25.61 39.87
CA VAL A 214 -14.78 24.32 39.93
C VAL A 214 -14.42 23.43 38.74
N THR A 215 -13.63 22.42 39.05
CA THR A 215 -13.55 21.13 38.37
C THR A 215 -14.89 20.39 38.42
N ARG A 216 -15.30 19.71 37.34
CA ARG A 216 -16.10 18.50 37.50
C ARG A 216 -15.78 17.46 36.42
N ALA A 217 -15.33 16.32 36.90
CA ALA A 217 -15.11 15.07 36.18
C ALA A 217 -16.41 14.25 36.08
N SER A 218 -16.29 13.05 35.49
CA SER A 218 -17.18 11.88 35.54
C SER A 218 -18.32 11.85 34.50
N THR A 219 -18.66 10.74 33.84
CA THR A 219 -18.35 9.31 34.04
C THR A 219 -18.88 8.51 32.84
N ALA A 220 -18.22 7.40 32.51
CA ALA A 220 -18.79 6.31 31.71
C ALA A 220 -19.82 5.49 32.52
N PRO A 221 -20.64 4.66 31.85
CA PRO A 221 -21.03 3.39 32.44
C PRO A 221 -20.81 2.19 31.49
N ALA A 222 -20.41 1.08 32.08
CA ALA A 222 -20.45 -0.28 31.49
C ALA A 222 -21.50 -1.13 32.26
N PRO A 223 -21.67 -2.43 31.97
CA PRO A 223 -22.87 -3.00 31.36
C PRO A 223 -23.80 -3.72 32.37
N ARG A 224 -25.02 -4.05 31.94
CA ARG A 224 -25.91 -4.96 32.68
C ARG A 224 -26.16 -6.25 31.90
N ALA A 225 -25.80 -7.36 32.56
CA ALA A 225 -26.27 -8.70 32.25
C ALA A 225 -27.68 -8.91 32.85
N ARG A 226 -28.51 -9.71 32.17
CA ARG A 226 -29.60 -10.49 32.79
C ARG A 226 -29.80 -11.77 31.99
N GLY A 227 -29.55 -12.90 32.66
CA GLY A 227 -29.98 -14.21 32.20
C GLY A 227 -31.43 -14.49 32.57
N GLY A 228 -32.03 -15.44 31.86
CA GLY A 228 -33.31 -16.07 32.18
C GLY A 228 -33.40 -17.42 31.46
N LYS A 229 -33.27 -18.51 32.21
CA LYS A 229 -33.58 -19.90 31.84
C LYS A 229 -35.09 -20.15 31.98
N THR A 230 -35.60 -21.14 31.22
CA THR A 230 -36.48 -22.30 31.56
C THR A 230 -37.41 -22.65 30.39
N THR A 231 -37.14 -23.70 29.60
CA THR A 231 -37.67 -25.09 29.69
C THR A 231 -39.17 -25.26 29.44
N ALA A 232 -39.51 -25.91 28.31
CA ALA A 232 -40.30 -27.13 28.20
C ALA A 232 -40.01 -27.77 26.84
#